data_AF-A0A8K0NY89-F1
#
_entry.id   AF-A0A8K0NY89-F1
#
_cell.length_a   1.000
_cell.length_b   1.000
_cell.length_c   1.000
_cell.angle_alpha   90.00
_cell.angle_beta   90.00
_cell.angle_gamma   90.00
#
_symmetry.space_group_name_H-M   'P 1'
#
loop_
_entity.id
_entity.type
_entity.pdbx_description
1 polymer ?
#
loop_
_entity_poly.entity_id
_entity_poly.type
_entity_poly.pdbx_seq_one_letter_code
_entity_poly.pdbx_strand_id
1 'polypeptide(L)'
;MFRSSGKPLEPFQVNLTAACNFGCECRMTDVEPVCGNNGLTYFSPCHAGCTALSSQSNYTNCACIHGNFSSIVASASTAAGIGAGEIGNPLNVGASRVASEEFAEVTAVPVASAGPCNSPCRTIFPFLILLFFMTFIVAITQMPLLMIVLRSVSEEERSFALGMQFVIFRLFGYIPAPILFGNLIDSTCILWKSTCGEKGGRCLLYDIEQFRYK
;
A
#
# COMPACT_ATOMS: atom_id res chain seq x y z
N MET A 1 -28.84 -12.64 4.88
CA MET A 1 -28.16 -13.92 4.66
C MET A 1 -27.96 -14.09 3.15
N PHE A 2 -26.95 -13.43 2.56
CA PHE A 2 -26.61 -13.59 1.15
C PHE A 2 -25.36 -14.46 1.05
N ARG A 3 -25.59 -15.69 0.62
CA ARG A 3 -24.61 -16.76 0.50
C ARG A 3 -23.91 -16.60 -0.85
N SER A 4 -22.76 -15.93 -0.89
CA SER A 4 -21.95 -15.88 -2.11
C SER A 4 -21.29 -17.23 -2.33
N SER A 5 -21.79 -17.96 -3.32
CA SER A 5 -21.18 -19.18 -3.85
C SER A 5 -20.03 -18.79 -4.79
N GLY A 6 -18.94 -18.29 -4.22
CA GLY A 6 -17.65 -18.15 -4.90
C GLY A 6 -16.76 -19.32 -4.46
N LYS A 7 -16.14 -20.02 -5.42
CA LYS A 7 -15.16 -21.10 -5.18
C LYS A 7 -14.15 -20.69 -4.09
N PRO A 8 -13.68 -21.60 -3.23
CA PRO A 8 -12.57 -21.29 -2.34
C PRO A 8 -11.37 -21.00 -3.24
N LEU A 9 -11.08 -19.72 -3.49
CA LEU A 9 -9.77 -19.32 -3.95
C LEU A 9 -8.84 -19.82 -2.85
N GLU A 10 -8.07 -20.86 -3.15
CA GLU A 10 -6.88 -21.14 -2.36
C GLU A 10 -6.15 -19.80 -2.22
N PRO A 11 -5.86 -19.36 -0.98
CA PRO A 11 -5.18 -18.10 -0.80
C PRO A 11 -3.88 -18.21 -1.58
N PHE A 12 -3.66 -17.28 -2.52
CA PHE A 12 -2.34 -17.12 -3.12
C PHE A 12 -1.37 -16.94 -1.95
N GLN A 13 -0.59 -17.98 -1.67
CA GLN A 13 0.43 -17.98 -0.64
C GLN A 13 1.56 -17.11 -1.20
N VAL A 14 1.49 -15.81 -0.95
CA VAL A 14 2.63 -14.93 -1.16
C VAL A 14 3.72 -15.44 -0.20
N ASN A 15 4.81 -15.99 -0.74
CA ASN A 15 5.90 -16.48 0.10
C ASN A 15 6.71 -15.26 0.59
N LEU A 16 6.40 -14.81 1.80
CA LEU A 16 7.12 -13.69 2.44
C LEU A 16 8.32 -14.17 3.26
N THR A 17 8.67 -15.46 3.18
CA THR A 17 9.82 -16.02 3.88
C THR A 17 11.10 -15.84 3.08
N ALA A 18 12.11 -15.23 3.69
CA ALA A 18 13.44 -14.99 3.16
C ALA A 18 14.50 -15.32 4.22
N ALA A 19 15.76 -15.55 3.81
CA ALA A 19 16.85 -15.86 4.75
C ALA A 19 17.03 -14.79 5.85
N CYS A 20 16.73 -13.53 5.52
CA CYS A 20 16.85 -12.40 6.45
C CYS A 20 15.72 -12.29 7.48
N ASN A 21 14.55 -12.90 7.26
CA ASN A 21 13.42 -12.86 8.21
C ASN A 21 13.05 -14.25 8.77
N PHE A 22 13.83 -15.28 8.41
CA PHE A 22 13.62 -16.67 8.82
C PHE A 22 13.68 -16.86 10.35
N GLY A 23 14.45 -16.03 11.06
CA GLY A 23 14.63 -16.14 12.52
C GLY A 23 13.51 -15.56 13.38
N CYS A 24 12.47 -14.98 12.78
CA CYS A 24 11.46 -14.21 13.52
C CYS A 24 10.05 -14.85 13.57
N GLU A 25 9.87 -16.06 13.00
CA GLU A 25 8.58 -16.80 12.97
C GLU A 25 7.37 -15.91 12.64
N CYS A 26 7.50 -15.07 11.60
CA CYS A 26 6.52 -14.04 11.30
C CYS A 26 5.15 -14.62 10.96
N ARG A 27 4.09 -14.07 11.58
CA ARG A 27 2.72 -14.46 11.29
C ARG A 27 2.21 -13.74 10.04
N MET A 28 1.68 -14.51 9.09
CA MET A 28 1.14 -13.99 7.82
C MET A 28 -0.23 -13.28 7.97
N THR A 29 -0.78 -13.18 9.18
CA THR A 29 -2.10 -12.60 9.45
C THR A 29 -2.05 -11.18 9.99
N ASP A 30 -0.88 -10.71 10.41
CA ASP A 30 -0.70 -9.43 11.10
C ASP A 30 0.05 -8.46 10.19
N VAL A 31 -0.71 -7.59 9.52
CA VAL A 31 -0.20 -6.57 8.59
C VAL A 31 0.06 -5.27 9.34
N GLU A 32 1.32 -4.85 9.36
CA GLU A 32 1.73 -3.54 9.86
C GLU A 32 2.81 -2.98 8.92
N PRO A 33 2.42 -2.28 7.84
CA PRO A 33 3.36 -1.92 6.80
C PRO A 33 4.47 -1.02 7.34
N VAL A 34 5.71 -1.31 6.97
CA VAL A 34 6.88 -0.48 7.29
C VAL A 34 7.64 -0.11 6.02
N CYS A 35 8.13 1.12 5.96
CA CYS A 35 8.94 1.62 4.88
C CYS A 35 10.42 1.50 5.24
N GLY A 36 11.15 0.64 4.53
CA GLY A 36 12.59 0.56 4.70
C GLY A 36 13.30 1.75 4.06
N ASN A 37 14.50 2.08 4.56
CA ASN A 37 15.35 3.12 3.96
C ASN A 37 15.75 2.81 2.49
N ASN A 38 15.55 1.57 2.04
CA ASN A 38 15.71 1.17 0.64
C ASN A 38 14.51 1.52 -0.26
N GLY A 39 13.48 2.21 0.27
CA GLY A 39 12.28 2.61 -0.47
C GLY A 39 11.29 1.46 -0.74
N LEU A 40 11.50 0.29 -0.14
CA LEU A 40 10.59 -0.85 -0.24
C LEU A 40 9.68 -0.92 0.99
N THR A 41 8.40 -1.21 0.77
CA THR A 41 7.42 -1.44 1.84
C THR A 41 7.39 -2.92 2.18
N TYR A 42 7.56 -3.26 3.45
CA TYR A 42 7.49 -4.63 3.96
C TYR A 42 6.16 -4.84 4.69
N PHE A 43 5.71 -6.09 4.72
CA PHE A 43 4.42 -6.50 5.30
C PHE A 43 4.31 -6.26 6.81
N SER A 44 5.42 -6.44 7.53
CA SER A 44 5.54 -6.10 8.96
C SER A 44 7.00 -5.86 9.35
N PRO A 45 7.29 -5.29 10.55
CA PRO A 45 8.65 -5.13 11.05
C PRO A 45 9.42 -6.45 11.12
N CYS A 46 8.72 -7.53 11.47
CA CYS A 46 9.23 -8.90 11.49
C CYS A 46 9.67 -9.35 10.10
N HIS A 47 8.83 -9.11 9.07
CA HIS A 47 9.16 -9.45 7.70
C HIS A 47 10.31 -8.60 7.12
N ALA A 48 10.56 -7.42 7.69
CA ALA A 48 11.74 -6.60 7.40
C ALA A 48 13.00 -7.06 8.18
N GLY A 49 12.87 -8.05 9.07
CA GLY A 49 13.96 -8.59 9.89
C GLY A 49 14.43 -7.65 10.99
N CYS A 50 13.58 -6.71 11.43
CA CYS A 50 13.92 -5.73 12.46
C CYS A 50 13.87 -6.35 13.85
N THR A 51 14.91 -6.12 14.66
CA THR A 51 15.05 -6.70 16.01
C THR A 51 14.99 -5.67 17.13
N ALA A 52 15.02 -4.37 16.81
CA ALA A 52 14.99 -3.29 17.79
C ALA A 52 13.98 -2.20 17.40
N LEU A 53 13.38 -1.58 18.43
CA LEU A 53 12.48 -0.43 18.31
C LEU A 53 13.14 0.81 18.89
N SER A 54 13.19 1.88 18.11
CA SER A 54 13.66 3.21 18.51
C SER A 54 12.47 4.11 18.87
N SER A 55 12.69 5.09 19.75
CA SER A 55 11.67 5.88 20.48
C SER A 55 10.70 6.73 19.65
N GLN A 56 10.75 6.69 18.31
CA GLN A 56 9.87 7.42 17.38
C GLN A 56 9.12 6.50 16.40
N SER A 57 8.78 5.27 16.81
CA SER A 57 8.17 4.25 15.92
C SER A 57 9.04 3.85 14.72
N ASN A 58 10.35 4.03 14.87
CA ASN A 58 11.34 3.59 13.89
C ASN A 58 11.91 2.25 14.33
N TYR A 59 11.93 1.30 13.42
CA TYR A 59 12.51 -0.02 13.61
C TYR A 59 13.95 -0.01 13.15
N THR A 60 14.86 -0.59 13.94
CA THR A 60 16.30 -0.64 13.65
C THR A 60 16.80 -2.08 13.65
N ASN A 61 18.02 -2.26 13.13
CA ASN A 61 18.66 -3.57 13.01
C ASN A 61 17.79 -4.54 12.17
N CYS A 62 17.37 -4.04 11.00
CA CYS A 62 16.52 -4.75 10.05
C CYS A 62 17.36 -5.52 9.02
N ALA A 63 17.38 -6.85 9.14
CA ALA A 63 18.22 -7.71 8.29
C ALA A 63 17.80 -7.75 6.81
N CYS A 64 16.53 -7.51 6.48
CA CYS A 64 16.06 -7.53 5.09
C CYS A 64 16.24 -6.18 4.37
N ILE A 65 16.49 -5.10 5.13
CA ILE A 65 16.71 -3.76 4.57
C ILE A 65 18.19 -3.64 4.23
N HIS A 66 18.51 -3.86 2.96
CA HIS A 66 19.85 -3.66 2.47
C HIS A 66 20.04 -2.16 2.22
N GLY A 67 20.79 -1.48 3.08
CA GLY A 67 21.39 -0.20 2.72
C GLY A 67 22.25 -0.41 1.48
N ASN A 68 22.34 0.57 0.58
CA ASN A 68 23.14 0.44 -0.62
C ASN A 68 24.65 0.43 -0.28
N PHE A 69 25.13 -0.69 0.25
CA PHE A 69 26.54 -1.06 0.30
C PHE A 69 26.98 -1.66 -1.03
N SER A 70 26.14 -1.61 -2.07
CA SER A 70 26.45 -2.14 -3.41
C SER A 70 27.02 -1.07 -4.35
N SER A 71 26.80 0.22 -4.12
CA SER A 71 27.45 1.29 -4.90
C SER A 71 28.91 1.56 -4.52
N ILE A 72 29.38 1.11 -3.34
CA ILE A 72 30.79 1.22 -2.96
C ILE A 72 31.62 0.07 -3.59
N VAL A 73 31.03 -1.12 -3.77
CA VAL A 73 31.72 -2.24 -4.43
C VAL A 73 31.72 -2.11 -5.96
N ALA A 74 30.68 -1.49 -6.56
CA ALA A 74 30.61 -1.24 -8.00
C ALA A 74 31.51 -0.08 -8.48
N SER A 75 31.87 0.85 -7.59
CA SER A 75 32.84 1.93 -7.90
C SER A 75 34.28 1.56 -7.57
N ALA A 76 34.50 0.54 -6.72
CA ALA A 76 35.83 -0.06 -6.54
C ALA A 76 36.26 -0.95 -7.72
N SER A 77 35.31 -1.51 -8.48
CA SER A 77 35.62 -2.35 -9.66
C SER A 77 36.16 -1.58 -10.88
N THR A 78 36.11 -0.24 -10.91
CA THR A 78 36.67 0.55 -12.03
C THR A 78 38.06 1.15 -11.77
N ALA A 79 38.67 0.90 -10.60
CA ALA A 79 40.01 1.41 -10.27
C ALA A 79 41.10 0.32 -10.16
N ALA A 80 40.81 -0.92 -10.54
CA ALA A 80 41.80 -1.99 -10.55
C ALA A 80 41.83 -2.65 -11.94
N GLY A 81 42.73 -2.20 -12.80
CA GLY A 81 43.15 -2.99 -13.96
C GLY A 81 43.85 -4.25 -13.47
N ILE A 82 43.13 -5.37 -13.41
CA ILE A 82 43.70 -6.68 -13.06
C ILE A 82 43.46 -7.60 -14.25
N GLY A 83 44.55 -7.92 -14.94
CA GLY A 83 44.59 -8.97 -15.96
C GLY A 83 44.27 -10.33 -15.35
N ALA A 84 43.70 -11.21 -16.18
CA ALA A 84 43.33 -12.57 -15.80
C ALA A 84 44.53 -13.35 -15.23
N GLY A 85 44.44 -13.76 -13.97
CA GLY A 85 45.45 -14.58 -13.31
C GLY A 85 45.11 -14.93 -11.87
N GLU A 86 44.90 -16.23 -11.65
CA GLU A 86 44.98 -16.99 -10.38
C GLU A 86 43.78 -17.06 -9.41
N ILE A 87 43.58 -18.31 -8.97
CA ILE A 87 42.56 -18.84 -8.07
C ILE A 87 43.18 -18.81 -6.66
N GLY A 88 42.55 -18.11 -5.71
CA GLY A 88 42.99 -18.06 -4.30
C GLY A 88 41.89 -17.56 -3.36
N ASN A 89 41.82 -18.18 -2.17
CA ASN A 89 40.74 -18.14 -1.16
C ASN A 89 40.13 -16.76 -0.79
N PRO A 90 38.84 -16.70 -0.38
CA PRO A 90 38.23 -15.49 0.14
C PRO A 90 38.45 -15.39 1.66
N LEU A 91 39.55 -14.76 2.09
CA LEU A 91 39.59 -14.18 3.44
C LEU A 91 40.65 -13.08 3.52
N ASN A 92 40.25 -11.96 4.13
CA ASN A 92 41.09 -10.88 4.65
C ASN A 92 41.45 -9.73 3.69
N VAL A 93 40.48 -8.85 3.43
CA VAL A 93 40.79 -7.43 3.11
C VAL A 93 40.41 -6.59 4.32
N GLY A 94 41.30 -6.57 5.30
CA GLY A 94 41.37 -5.50 6.28
C GLY A 94 41.98 -4.25 5.64
N ALA A 95 41.30 -3.12 5.86
CA ALA A 95 41.77 -1.74 5.77
C ALA A 95 42.14 -1.19 4.38
N SER A 96 41.33 -0.22 3.91
CA SER A 96 41.85 0.89 3.12
C SER A 96 41.29 2.22 3.61
N ARG A 97 42.15 3.23 3.55
CA ARG A 97 42.21 4.43 4.40
C ARG A 97 41.39 5.57 3.83
N VAL A 98 40.64 6.28 4.68
CA VAL A 98 40.17 7.65 4.42
C VAL A 98 40.55 8.50 5.62
N ALA A 99 41.27 9.60 5.34
CA ALA A 99 41.75 10.56 6.33
C ALA A 99 40.60 11.45 6.83
N SER A 100 40.60 11.61 8.15
CA SER A 100 39.88 12.54 9.04
C SER A 100 39.08 13.70 8.44
N GLU A 101 37.78 13.76 8.75
CA GLU A 101 37.18 14.81 9.61
C GLU A 101 35.80 14.34 10.14
N GLU A 102 35.65 14.43 11.47
CA GLU A 102 34.46 14.19 12.32
C GLU A 102 33.83 12.78 12.38
N PHE A 103 33.98 12.15 13.55
CA PHE A 103 33.42 10.84 13.90
C PHE A 103 31.90 10.92 14.11
N ALA A 104 31.13 10.48 13.12
CA ALA A 104 29.93 9.70 13.38
C ALA A 104 30.23 8.27 12.91
N GLU A 105 29.99 7.30 13.76
CA GLU A 105 30.02 5.88 13.40
C GLU A 105 28.92 5.65 12.35
N VAL A 106 29.25 5.79 11.05
CA VAL A 106 28.33 5.54 9.93
C VAL A 106 28.26 4.03 9.68
N THR A 107 27.92 3.27 10.71
CA THR A 107 27.05 2.12 10.47
C THR A 107 25.70 2.73 10.13
N ALA A 108 25.40 2.83 8.83
CA ALA A 108 24.04 3.13 8.40
C ALA A 108 23.17 1.96 8.86
N VAL A 109 22.68 2.03 10.11
CA VAL A 109 21.83 0.99 10.69
C VAL A 109 20.60 0.89 9.78
N PRO A 110 20.30 -0.29 9.23
CA PRO A 110 19.11 -0.45 8.42
C PRO A 110 17.88 -0.11 9.27
N VAL A 111 17.19 0.96 8.87
CA VAL A 111 16.04 1.53 9.56
C VAL A 111 14.79 1.38 8.72
N ALA A 112 13.68 1.08 9.38
CA ALA A 112 12.34 1.12 8.81
C ALA A 112 11.47 2.11 9.59
N SER A 113 10.67 2.90 8.89
CA SER A 113 9.65 3.76 9.51
C SER A 113 8.28 3.10 9.43
N ALA A 114 7.41 3.37 10.40
CA ALA A 114 6.03 2.90 10.34
C ALA A 114 5.27 3.52 9.16
N GLY A 115 4.47 2.70 8.47
CA GLY A 115 3.69 3.10 7.30
C GLY A 115 4.30 2.65 5.96
N PRO A 116 3.52 2.72 4.87
CA PRO A 116 4.01 2.42 3.53
C PRO A 116 4.98 3.49 3.03
N CYS A 117 5.85 3.12 2.10
CA CYS A 117 6.73 4.09 1.45
C CYS A 117 5.95 5.07 0.57
N ASN A 118 6.39 6.32 0.57
CA ASN A 118 5.84 7.35 -0.31
C ASN A 118 6.17 7.03 -1.77
N SER A 119 5.19 6.50 -2.50
CA SER A 119 5.27 6.38 -3.96
C SER A 119 4.89 7.72 -4.60
N PRO A 120 5.65 8.23 -5.60
CA PRO A 120 5.28 9.44 -6.32
C PRO A 120 4.02 9.20 -7.18
N CYS A 121 2.86 9.39 -6.58
CA CYS A 121 1.57 9.21 -7.24
C CYS A 121 1.19 10.44 -8.08
N ARG A 122 1.82 10.61 -9.25
CA ARG A 122 1.48 11.72 -10.16
C ARG A 122 0.05 11.62 -10.73
N THR A 123 -0.57 10.45 -10.68
CA THR A 123 -1.96 10.19 -11.10
C THR A 123 -3.01 10.76 -10.14
N ILE A 124 -2.63 11.19 -8.93
CA ILE A 124 -3.58 11.79 -7.99
C ILE A 124 -4.06 13.17 -8.47
N PHE A 125 -3.19 13.95 -9.10
CA PHE A 125 -3.54 15.29 -9.61
C PHE A 125 -4.62 15.26 -10.68
N PRO A 126 -4.53 14.45 -11.76
CA PRO A 126 -5.62 14.37 -12.74
C PRO A 126 -6.91 13.81 -12.13
N PHE A 127 -6.83 12.88 -11.18
CA PHE A 127 -8.01 12.39 -10.44
C PHE A 127 -8.71 13.49 -9.64
N LEU A 128 -7.94 14.30 -8.88
CA LEU A 128 -8.49 15.42 -8.11
C LEU A 128 -9.12 16.49 -9.02
N ILE A 129 -8.48 16.81 -10.14
CA ILE A 129 -9.03 17.74 -11.13
C ILE A 129 -10.34 17.20 -11.71
N LEU A 130 -10.38 15.93 -12.11
CA LEU A 130 -11.58 15.28 -12.63
C LEU A 130 -12.70 15.28 -11.59
N LEU A 131 -12.41 14.90 -10.34
CA LEU A 131 -13.39 14.93 -9.25
C LEU A 131 -13.95 16.33 -8.99
N PHE A 132 -13.10 17.37 -9.06
CA PHE A 132 -13.56 18.75 -8.92
C PHE A 132 -14.57 19.12 -10.01
N PHE A 133 -14.25 18.84 -11.28
CA PHE A 133 -15.18 19.13 -12.37
C PHE A 133 -16.46 18.30 -12.30
N MET A 134 -16.36 17.02 -11.96
CA MET A 134 -17.55 16.15 -11.81
C MET A 134 -18.46 16.64 -10.69
N THR A 135 -17.92 17.01 -9.52
CA THR A 135 -18.73 17.55 -8.42
C THR A 135 -19.32 18.92 -8.75
N PHE A 136 -18.59 19.76 -9.49
CA PHE A 136 -19.10 21.04 -9.98
C PHE A 136 -20.28 20.87 -10.95
N ILE A 137 -20.18 19.93 -11.90
CA ILE A 137 -21.28 19.62 -12.82
C ILE A 137 -22.51 19.12 -12.06
N VAL A 138 -22.31 18.26 -11.05
CA VAL A 138 -23.41 17.79 -10.17
C VAL A 138 -24.06 18.96 -9.43
N ALA A 139 -23.27 19.89 -8.88
CA ALA A 139 -23.80 21.08 -8.20
C ALA A 139 -24.60 21.99 -9.15
N ILE A 140 -24.10 22.21 -10.37
CA ILE A 140 -24.82 23.00 -11.39
C ILE A 140 -26.12 22.30 -11.77
N THR A 141 -26.10 21.00 -12.06
CA THR A 141 -27.30 20.27 -12.52
C THR A 141 -28.36 20.12 -11.43
N GLN A 142 -27.96 20.10 -10.16
CA GLN A 142 -28.88 20.05 -9.02
C GLN A 142 -29.79 21.29 -8.95
N MET A 143 -29.29 22.49 -9.29
CA MET A 143 -30.07 23.72 -9.18
C MET A 143 -31.27 23.78 -10.18
N PRO A 144 -31.10 23.53 -11.49
CA PRO A 144 -32.21 23.41 -12.43
C PRO A 144 -33.15 22.24 -12.12
N LEU A 145 -32.64 21.10 -11.65
CA LEU A 145 -33.46 19.94 -11.31
C LEU A 145 -34.51 20.28 -10.24
N LEU A 146 -34.08 20.96 -9.17
CA LEU A 146 -35.00 21.41 -8.13
C LEU A 146 -36.02 22.43 -8.69
N MET A 147 -35.58 23.34 -9.56
CA MET A 147 -36.46 24.35 -10.14
C MET A 147 -37.51 23.78 -11.10
N ILE A 148 -37.16 22.75 -11.88
CA ILE A 148 -38.11 22.06 -12.77
C ILE A 148 -39.18 21.36 -11.93
N VAL A 149 -38.80 20.63 -10.89
CA VAL A 149 -39.75 19.90 -10.04
C VAL A 149 -40.75 20.85 -9.37
N LEU A 150 -40.29 21.99 -8.85
CA LEU A 150 -41.15 22.99 -8.21
C LEU A 150 -42.15 23.64 -9.17
N ARG A 151 -41.85 23.65 -10.48
CA ARG A 151 -42.73 24.19 -11.52
C ARG A 151 -43.70 23.15 -12.09
N SER A 152 -43.38 21.87 -11.96
CA SER A 152 -44.23 20.77 -12.44
C SER A 152 -45.31 20.35 -11.44
N VAL A 153 -45.26 20.85 -10.20
CA VAL A 153 -46.18 20.47 -9.11
C VAL A 153 -46.85 21.70 -8.49
N SER A 154 -48.11 21.55 -8.06
CA SER A 154 -48.85 22.60 -7.35
C SER A 154 -48.21 22.92 -6.00
N GLU A 155 -48.48 24.11 -5.45
CA GLU A 155 -47.75 24.62 -4.29
C GLU A 155 -47.90 23.73 -3.04
N GLU A 156 -49.01 23.01 -2.93
CA GLU A 156 -49.34 22.14 -1.80
C GLU A 156 -48.57 20.80 -1.77
N GLU A 157 -48.06 20.33 -2.91
CA GLU A 157 -47.40 19.00 -3.03
C GLU A 157 -45.87 19.09 -3.27
N ARG A 158 -45.31 20.30 -3.30
CA ARG A 158 -43.87 20.53 -3.58
C ARG A 158 -42.92 19.77 -2.67
N SER A 159 -43.20 19.75 -1.38
CA SER A 159 -42.36 19.06 -0.37
C SER A 159 -42.43 17.53 -0.50
N PHE A 160 -43.58 16.99 -0.91
CA PHE A 160 -43.76 15.57 -1.20
C PHE A 160 -42.98 15.15 -2.45
N ALA A 161 -43.08 15.93 -3.54
CA ALA A 161 -42.36 15.67 -4.78
C ALA A 161 -40.84 15.67 -4.61
N LEU A 162 -40.28 16.65 -3.87
CA LEU A 162 -38.86 16.71 -3.55
C LEU A 162 -38.41 15.50 -2.70
N GLY A 163 -39.24 15.08 -1.74
CA GLY A 163 -38.98 13.88 -0.94
C GLY A 163 -38.91 12.61 -1.81
N MET A 164 -39.86 12.46 -2.73
CA MET A 164 -39.91 11.30 -3.64
C MET A 164 -38.71 11.27 -4.59
N GLN A 165 -38.34 12.41 -5.17
CA GLN A 165 -37.16 12.52 -6.04
C GLN A 165 -35.89 12.05 -5.32
N PHE A 166 -35.70 12.47 -4.06
CA PHE A 166 -34.56 12.06 -3.26
C PHE A 166 -34.56 10.56 -2.92
N VAL A 167 -35.73 9.99 -2.62
CA VAL A 167 -35.88 8.55 -2.40
C VAL A 167 -35.50 7.76 -3.64
N ILE A 168 -35.95 8.18 -4.83
CA ILE A 168 -35.60 7.53 -6.11
C ILE A 168 -34.09 7.58 -6.35
N PHE A 169 -33.45 8.74 -6.20
CA PHE A 169 -32.00 8.87 -6.35
C PHE A 169 -31.22 8.02 -5.36
N ARG A 170 -31.70 7.90 -4.12
CA ARG A 170 -31.08 7.03 -3.12
C ARG A 170 -31.22 5.55 -3.47
N LEU A 171 -32.41 5.12 -3.86
CA LEU A 171 -32.71 3.71 -4.17
C LEU A 171 -31.91 3.19 -5.37
N PHE A 172 -31.79 3.97 -6.43
CA PHE A 172 -31.15 3.51 -7.67
C PHE A 172 -29.71 4.01 -7.86
N GLY A 173 -29.32 5.10 -7.21
CA GLY A 173 -27.96 5.66 -7.33
C GLY A 173 -27.10 5.36 -6.12
N TYR A 174 -27.44 5.99 -4.98
CA TYR A 174 -26.55 6.00 -3.81
C TYR A 174 -26.48 4.67 -3.06
N ILE A 175 -27.51 3.82 -3.10
CA ILE A 175 -27.49 2.52 -2.43
C ILE A 175 -26.75 1.47 -3.27
N PRO A 176 -27.00 1.32 -4.59
CA PRO A 176 -26.30 0.32 -5.39
C PRO A 176 -24.82 0.65 -5.60
N ALA A 177 -24.45 1.93 -5.69
CA ALA A 177 -23.07 2.32 -6.01
C ALA A 177 -22.04 1.81 -4.97
N PRO A 178 -22.15 2.07 -3.65
CA PRO A 178 -21.20 1.54 -2.67
C PRO A 178 -21.20 0.02 -2.60
N ILE A 179 -22.33 -0.65 -2.85
CA ILE A 179 -22.42 -2.11 -2.85
C ILE A 179 -21.62 -2.69 -4.02
N LEU A 180 -21.79 -2.11 -5.22
CA LEU A 180 -21.06 -2.52 -6.41
C LEU A 180 -19.56 -2.24 -6.27
N PHE A 181 -19.20 -1.02 -5.84
CA PHE A 181 -17.80 -0.64 -5.60
C PHE A 181 -17.17 -1.48 -4.48
N GLY A 182 -17.92 -1.81 -3.42
CA GLY A 182 -17.46 -2.69 -2.35
C GLY A 182 -17.13 -4.09 -2.87
N ASN A 183 -18.04 -4.70 -3.64
CA ASN A 183 -17.81 -6.01 -4.24
C ASN A 183 -16.63 -6.01 -5.23
N LEU A 184 -16.50 -4.93 -6.01
CA LEU A 184 -15.41 -4.77 -6.96
C LEU A 184 -14.05 -4.72 -6.25
N ILE A 185 -13.94 -3.96 -5.15
CA ILE A 185 -12.73 -3.89 -4.32
C ILE A 185 -12.46 -5.23 -3.62
N ASP A 186 -13.48 -5.86 -3.04
CA ASP A 186 -13.34 -7.16 -2.38
C ASP A 186 -12.89 -8.27 -3.35
N SER A 187 -13.19 -8.11 -4.65
CA SER A 187 -12.80 -9.08 -5.69
C SER A 187 -11.29 -9.13 -5.97
N THR A 188 -10.52 -8.11 -5.55
CA THR A 188 -9.06 -8.07 -5.67
C THR A 188 -8.35 -8.32 -4.34
N CYS A 189 -9.09 -8.79 -3.33
CA CYS A 189 -8.51 -9.13 -2.04
C CYS A 189 -7.60 -10.37 -2.13
N ILE A 190 -6.33 -10.20 -1.76
CA ILE A 190 -5.35 -11.29 -1.67
C ILE A 190 -5.41 -11.94 -0.28
N LEU A 191 -5.55 -11.13 0.78
CA LEU A 191 -5.48 -11.60 2.16
C LEU A 191 -6.67 -11.14 3.00
N TRP A 192 -7.48 -12.11 3.45
CA TRP A 192 -8.60 -11.86 4.36
C TRP A 192 -8.19 -12.02 5.83
N LYS A 193 -8.60 -11.07 6.68
CA LYS A 193 -8.47 -11.25 8.14
C LYS A 193 -9.44 -12.33 8.60
N SER A 194 -8.94 -13.36 9.26
CA SER A 194 -9.77 -14.33 9.99
C SER A 194 -9.90 -13.90 11.45
N THR A 195 -11.14 -13.81 11.93
CA THR A 195 -11.42 -13.58 13.34
C THR A 195 -12.11 -14.85 13.84
N CYS A 196 -11.53 -15.50 14.86
CA CYS A 196 -12.09 -16.73 15.45
C CYS A 196 -12.21 -17.93 14.48
N GLY A 197 -11.28 -18.10 13.54
CA GLY A 197 -11.23 -19.29 12.67
C GLY A 197 -12.22 -19.27 11.48
N GLU A 198 -13.16 -18.31 11.45
CA GLU A 198 -14.07 -18.11 10.33
C GLU A 198 -13.40 -17.26 9.23
N LYS A 199 -13.54 -17.66 7.96
CA LYS A 199 -13.10 -16.86 6.81
C LYS A 199 -14.19 -15.83 6.47
N GLY A 200 -13.90 -14.53 6.52
CA GLY A 200 -14.84 -13.50 6.04
C GLY A 200 -14.88 -12.16 6.76
N GLY A 201 -13.74 -11.61 7.19
CA GLY A 201 -13.65 -10.28 7.79
C GLY A 201 -13.45 -9.15 6.78
N ARG A 202 -12.60 -8.17 7.13
CA ARG A 202 -12.07 -7.18 6.17
C ARG A 202 -10.86 -7.73 5.43
N CYS A 203 -10.65 -7.30 4.20
CA CYS A 203 -9.39 -7.54 3.51
C CYS A 203 -8.26 -6.69 4.13
N LEU A 204 -7.07 -7.29 4.24
CA LEU A 204 -5.86 -6.67 4.75
C LEU A 204 -4.94 -6.19 3.62
N LEU A 205 -4.92 -6.92 2.50
CA LEU A 205 -4.07 -6.61 1.35
C LEU A 205 -4.80 -6.88 0.04
N TYR A 206 -4.83 -5.86 -0.82
CA TYR A 206 -5.45 -5.90 -2.14
C TYR A 206 -4.39 -5.94 -3.23
N ASP A 207 -4.69 -6.62 -4.34
CA ASP A 207 -3.85 -6.62 -5.53
C ASP A 207 -4.05 -5.31 -6.32
N ILE A 208 -3.02 -4.49 -6.36
CA ILE A 208 -3.02 -3.21 -7.10
C ILE A 208 -3.02 -3.41 -8.62
N GLU A 209 -2.43 -4.48 -9.14
CA GLU A 209 -2.37 -4.71 -10.59
C GLU A 209 -3.72 -5.22 -11.08
N GLN A 210 -4.31 -6.18 -10.39
CA GLN A 210 -5.64 -6.67 -10.75
C GLN A 210 -6.71 -5.58 -10.60
N PHE A 211 -6.58 -4.72 -9.58
CA PHE A 211 -7.48 -3.58 -9.39
C PHE A 211 -7.41 -2.56 -10.52
N ARG A 212 -6.26 -2.39 -11.17
CA ARG A 212 -6.10 -1.46 -12.30
C ARG A 212 -6.90 -1.87 -13.55
N TYR A 213 -7.24 -3.15 -13.69
CA TYR A 213 -7.96 -3.68 -14.85
C TYR A 213 -9.46 -3.93 -14.62
N LYS A 214 -9.97 -3.69 -13.41
CA LYS A 214 -11.38 -3.87 -13.05
C LYS A 214 -12.09 -2.52 -12.89
#